data_AF-A0AAW0W5U1-F1
#
_entry.id   AF-A0AAW0W5U1-F1
#
_cell.length_a   1.000
_cell.length_b   1.000
_cell.length_c   1.000
_cell.angle_alpha   90.00
_cell.angle_beta   90.00
_cell.angle_gamma   90.00
#
_symmetry.space_group_name_H-M   'P 1'
#
loop_
_entity.id
_entity.type
_entity.pdbx_description
1 polymer ?
#
loop_
_entity_poly.entity_id
_entity_poly.type
_entity_poly.pdbx_seq_one_letter_code
_entity_poly.pdbx_strand_id
1 'polypeptide(L)'
;MSISNYWVTALLVLPLFTGQEISPHIPREIPCPVETVIAPCICSTLSDFEMDMDCSGVTDSDELKNIFSQGFPFNDFVHLYIKNNRGIRVLRAGDLGSATFQEIHITNGVLENIEDGALSSSYATLKLLNITTNVMSTISASEISSMQKLVILDASHNNFNSFPDLTSICLEILNFGNNPLGGISRDALQNVKNVTDVQLPSCQIATLLEGTFTELDQLHNINLDSNHLTTINTGVIDIVVASGSVSLNYNKIASIAPGALKGVRDEVWLKNNQLIVLDEQLWRPLFQNGTTLYAEGNPLSCNCSIAWVVLQETFIHRLGDDVACADGRLIRDLDRDTYVELCI
;
A
#
# COMPACT_ATOMS: atom_id res chain seq x y z
N MET A 1 2.75 76.52 14.73
CA MET A 1 2.78 77.73 13.89
C MET A 1 2.01 77.40 12.63
N SER A 2 0.90 78.11 12.43
CA SER A 2 0.12 78.09 11.19
C SER A 2 0.82 78.93 10.11
N ILE A 3 0.23 78.93 8.91
CA ILE A 3 0.42 79.79 7.73
C ILE A 3 1.25 79.09 6.62
N SER A 4 0.84 78.97 5.35
CA SER A 4 -0.37 79.38 4.64
C SER A 4 -0.20 79.08 3.14
N ASN A 5 -1.29 78.62 2.50
CA ASN A 5 -1.79 78.89 1.13
C ASN A 5 -0.87 78.60 -0.10
N TYR A 6 -1.33 78.40 -1.34
CA TYR A 6 -2.55 78.76 -2.08
C TYR A 6 -2.87 77.75 -3.22
N TRP A 7 -4.11 77.84 -3.71
CA TRP A 7 -4.74 77.11 -4.80
C TRP A 7 -4.31 77.58 -6.21
N VAL A 8 -4.45 76.71 -7.23
CA VAL A 8 -5.35 76.86 -8.41
C VAL A 8 -4.84 76.06 -9.62
N THR A 9 -5.83 75.43 -10.24
CA THR A 9 -5.97 74.54 -11.39
C THR A 9 -5.19 74.82 -12.68
N ALA A 10 -4.85 73.75 -13.40
CA ALA A 10 -4.84 73.74 -14.86
C ALA A 10 -5.35 72.39 -15.39
N LEU A 11 -6.49 72.41 -16.09
CA LEU A 11 -6.91 71.36 -17.02
C LEU A 11 -5.86 71.26 -18.13
N LEU A 12 -5.46 70.04 -18.50
CA LEU A 12 -4.91 69.78 -19.82
C LEU A 12 -5.39 68.43 -20.33
N VAL A 13 -5.85 68.53 -21.58
CA VAL A 13 -6.58 67.59 -22.40
C VAL A 13 -5.67 66.42 -22.83
N LEU A 14 -6.25 65.22 -22.82
CA LEU A 14 -5.66 63.98 -23.35
C LEU A 14 -5.27 64.11 -24.83
N PRO A 15 -4.13 63.53 -25.25
CA PRO A 15 -4.02 62.92 -26.55
C PRO A 15 -4.24 61.41 -26.44
N LEU A 16 -5.13 60.90 -27.28
CA LEU A 16 -5.24 59.49 -27.64
C LEU A 16 -3.88 59.01 -28.18
N PHE A 17 -3.19 58.15 -27.42
CA PHE A 17 -2.15 57.30 -27.95
C PHE A 17 -2.64 55.86 -27.95
N THR A 18 -2.74 55.33 -29.16
CA THR A 18 -2.86 53.91 -29.48
C THR A 18 -1.62 53.18 -28.97
N GLY A 19 -1.67 52.74 -27.72
CA GLY A 19 -0.71 51.82 -27.12
C GLY A 19 -1.39 50.47 -26.98
N GLN A 20 -1.01 49.54 -27.85
CA GLN A 20 -1.34 48.12 -27.77
C GLN A 20 -0.99 47.62 -26.36
N GLU A 21 -1.98 47.29 -25.54
CA GLU A 21 -1.75 46.55 -24.29
C GLU A 21 -1.20 45.18 -24.67
N ILE A 22 0.12 45.06 -24.62
CA ILE A 22 0.78 43.76 -24.56
C ILE A 22 0.49 43.27 -23.15
N SER A 23 -0.57 42.49 -23.00
CA SER A 23 -0.79 41.67 -21.81
C SER A 23 0.48 40.86 -21.57
N PRO A 24 1.15 40.96 -20.40
CA PRO A 24 2.14 39.98 -20.04
C PRO A 24 1.36 38.75 -19.58
N HIS A 25 0.89 37.94 -20.52
CA HIS A 25 0.75 36.52 -20.25
C HIS A 25 2.17 35.97 -20.12
N ILE A 26 2.80 36.25 -18.97
CA ILE A 26 3.86 35.41 -18.44
C ILE A 26 3.13 34.12 -18.09
N PRO A 27 3.41 32.99 -18.75
CA PRO A 27 2.93 31.71 -18.27
C PRO A 27 3.41 31.59 -16.81
N ARG A 28 2.50 31.35 -15.86
CA ARG A 28 2.87 30.96 -14.49
C ARG A 28 3.37 29.51 -14.52
N GLU A 29 4.33 29.23 -15.38
CA GLU A 29 5.04 27.96 -15.40
C GLU A 29 5.93 27.95 -14.17
N ILE A 30 5.77 26.94 -13.32
CA ILE A 30 6.72 26.67 -12.23
C ILE A 30 8.00 26.18 -12.92
N PRO A 31 9.08 26.99 -12.99
CA PRO A 31 10.25 26.61 -13.73
C PRO A 31 11.09 25.63 -12.91
N CYS A 32 11.51 24.55 -13.56
CA CYS A 32 12.55 23.68 -13.06
C CYS A 32 13.84 24.47 -12.71
N PRO A 33 14.62 24.01 -11.72
CA PRO A 33 15.94 24.55 -11.47
C PRO A 33 16.84 24.44 -12.71
N VAL A 34 17.88 25.27 -12.77
CA VAL A 34 18.84 25.27 -13.89
C VAL A 34 19.52 23.91 -13.98
N GLU A 35 19.43 23.24 -15.14
CA GLU A 35 19.90 21.88 -15.37
C GLU A 35 21.35 21.65 -14.94
N THR A 36 22.26 22.59 -15.24
CA THR A 36 23.68 22.49 -14.88
C THR A 36 23.95 22.54 -13.37
N VAL A 37 23.00 23.05 -12.59
CA VAL A 37 23.10 23.16 -11.13
C VAL A 37 22.61 21.86 -10.46
N ILE A 38 21.65 21.19 -11.07
CA ILE A 38 21.04 19.97 -10.52
C ILE A 38 21.54 18.68 -11.14
N ALA A 39 22.34 18.73 -12.20
CA ALA A 39 22.94 17.55 -12.81
C ALA A 39 23.71 16.71 -11.76
N PRO A 40 23.57 15.36 -11.76
CA PRO A 40 22.89 14.56 -12.77
C PRO A 40 21.37 14.39 -12.57
N CYS A 41 20.76 15.08 -11.60
CA CYS A 41 19.30 15.09 -11.49
C CYS A 41 18.65 15.84 -12.66
N ILE A 42 17.48 15.38 -13.06
CA ILE A 42 16.66 15.97 -14.13
C ILE A 42 15.35 16.42 -13.51
N CYS A 43 15.00 17.68 -13.68
CA CYS A 43 13.69 18.19 -13.33
C CYS A 43 12.80 18.24 -14.58
N SER A 44 11.55 17.78 -14.45
CA SER A 44 10.55 17.82 -15.52
C SER A 44 9.23 18.39 -15.04
N THR A 45 8.55 19.14 -15.91
CA THR A 45 7.19 19.65 -15.68
C THR A 45 6.19 18.83 -16.51
N LEU A 46 5.45 17.91 -15.87
CA LEU A 46 4.46 17.08 -16.58
C LEU A 46 3.18 17.86 -16.93
N SER A 47 2.88 18.90 -16.15
CA SER A 47 1.78 19.84 -16.35
C SER A 47 2.15 21.21 -15.77
N ASP A 48 1.30 22.22 -15.96
CA ASP A 48 1.55 23.62 -15.55
C ASP A 48 1.86 23.79 -14.04
N PHE A 49 1.61 22.78 -13.20
CA PHE A 49 1.74 22.84 -11.74
C PHE A 49 2.47 21.66 -11.10
N GLU A 50 3.03 20.74 -11.88
CA GLU A 50 3.64 19.52 -11.36
C GLU A 50 5.10 19.46 -11.77
N MET A 51 6.00 19.57 -10.78
CA MET A 51 7.43 19.39 -10.96
C MET A 51 7.88 18.07 -10.36
N ASP A 52 8.61 17.31 -11.16
CA ASP A 52 9.23 16.06 -10.73
C ASP A 52 10.75 16.20 -10.74
N MET A 53 11.39 15.49 -9.81
CA MET A 53 12.84 15.40 -9.72
C MET A 53 13.28 13.95 -9.90
N ASP A 54 14.00 13.65 -10.97
CA ASP A 54 14.67 12.37 -11.16
C ASP A 54 16.15 12.49 -10.81
N CYS A 55 16.54 11.95 -9.66
CA CYS A 55 17.91 11.90 -9.17
C CYS A 55 18.51 10.48 -9.28
N SER A 56 18.00 9.64 -10.18
CA SER A 56 18.51 8.27 -10.37
C SER A 56 20.00 8.23 -10.73
N GLY A 57 20.51 9.28 -11.38
CA GLY A 57 21.90 9.39 -11.85
C GLY A 57 22.94 9.77 -10.79
N VAL A 58 22.54 10.14 -9.57
CA VAL A 58 23.49 10.57 -8.53
C VAL A 58 24.39 9.42 -8.06
N THR A 59 25.65 9.69 -7.75
CA THR A 59 26.64 8.67 -7.40
C THR A 59 26.63 8.30 -5.93
N ASP A 60 26.13 9.17 -5.06
CA ASP A 60 26.05 8.96 -3.62
C ASP A 60 25.16 10.02 -2.94
N SER A 61 25.00 9.91 -1.61
CA SER A 61 24.21 10.84 -0.78
C SER A 61 24.87 12.22 -0.64
N ASP A 62 26.20 12.34 -0.80
CA ASP A 62 26.87 13.64 -0.72
C ASP A 62 26.60 14.49 -1.97
N GLU A 63 26.59 13.86 -3.17
CA GLU A 63 26.18 14.52 -4.41
C GLU A 63 24.71 14.95 -4.36
N LEU A 64 23.82 14.08 -3.86
CA LEU A 64 22.41 14.41 -3.63
C LEU A 64 22.28 15.65 -2.74
N LYS A 65 22.92 15.64 -1.58
CA LYS A 65 22.93 16.77 -0.65
C LYS A 65 23.46 18.06 -1.28
N ASN A 66 24.53 17.97 -2.06
CA ASN A 66 25.10 19.12 -2.72
C ASN A 66 24.10 19.76 -3.70
N ILE A 67 23.37 18.95 -4.48
CA ILE A 67 22.33 19.40 -5.41
C ILE A 67 21.21 20.14 -4.67
N PHE A 68 20.67 19.52 -3.61
CA PHE A 68 19.58 20.11 -2.82
C PHE A 68 20.01 21.29 -1.94
N SER A 69 21.31 21.58 -1.84
CA SER A 69 21.84 22.76 -1.16
C SER A 69 21.92 24.02 -2.04
N GLN A 70 21.77 23.88 -3.37
CA GLN A 70 21.98 24.99 -4.32
C GLN A 70 20.88 26.07 -4.28
N GLY A 71 19.79 25.84 -3.53
CA GLY A 71 18.66 26.75 -3.39
C GLY A 71 17.81 26.78 -4.66
N PHE A 72 16.60 26.23 -4.58
CA PHE A 72 15.68 26.21 -5.71
C PHE A 72 14.70 27.37 -5.66
N PRO A 73 14.30 27.91 -6.83
CA PRO A 73 13.26 28.94 -6.89
C PRO A 73 11.92 28.41 -6.35
N PHE A 74 11.67 27.11 -6.51
CA PHE A 74 10.52 26.39 -6.02
C PHE A 74 10.99 25.06 -5.42
N ASN A 75 10.54 24.76 -4.21
CA ASN A 75 10.97 23.59 -3.46
C ASN A 75 9.88 22.51 -3.37
N ASP A 76 8.68 22.78 -3.91
CA ASP A 76 7.55 21.87 -3.84
C ASP A 76 7.50 21.03 -5.11
N PHE A 77 7.89 19.76 -4.97
CA PHE A 77 7.86 18.77 -6.04
C PHE A 77 6.74 17.78 -5.79
N VAL A 78 6.22 17.18 -6.87
CA VAL A 78 5.28 16.08 -6.77
C VAL A 78 6.07 14.79 -6.51
N HIS A 79 6.97 14.42 -7.42
CA HIS A 79 7.72 13.17 -7.33
C HIS A 79 9.22 13.38 -7.13
N LEU A 80 9.83 12.54 -6.28
CA LEU A 80 11.26 12.24 -6.30
C LEU A 80 11.47 10.82 -6.81
N TYR A 81 12.29 10.65 -7.85
CA TYR A 81 12.72 9.36 -8.35
C TYR A 81 14.21 9.13 -8.08
N ILE A 82 14.53 8.01 -7.43
CA ILE A 82 15.89 7.48 -7.28
C ILE A 82 15.81 6.00 -7.66
N LYS A 83 15.85 5.72 -8.95
CA LYS A 83 15.65 4.37 -9.51
C LYS A 83 16.98 3.77 -9.94
N ASN A 84 17.14 2.47 -9.78
CA ASN A 84 18.34 1.74 -10.21
C ASN A 84 19.65 2.31 -9.62
N ASN A 85 19.56 3.03 -8.50
CA ASN A 85 20.69 3.75 -7.94
C ASN A 85 21.55 2.80 -7.10
N ARG A 86 22.86 2.79 -7.37
CA ARG A 86 23.84 1.92 -6.68
C ARG A 86 24.73 2.66 -5.69
N GLY A 87 24.52 3.97 -5.55
CA GLY A 87 25.35 4.87 -4.75
C GLY A 87 24.74 5.22 -3.39
N ILE A 88 23.43 5.44 -3.35
CA ILE A 88 22.70 5.83 -2.15
C ILE A 88 22.36 4.58 -1.34
N ARG A 89 23.18 4.32 -0.32
CA ARG A 89 22.94 3.28 0.69
C ARG A 89 22.18 3.82 1.90
N VAL A 90 22.40 5.08 2.26
CA VAL A 90 21.70 5.74 3.38
C VAL A 90 21.22 7.09 2.90
N LEU A 91 19.93 7.37 3.11
CA LEU A 91 19.39 8.71 2.96
C LEU A 91 19.48 9.41 4.33
N ARG A 92 20.26 10.48 4.41
CA ARG A 92 20.60 11.15 5.67
C ARG A 92 19.74 12.38 5.91
N ALA A 93 19.68 12.79 7.17
CA ALA A 93 19.07 14.07 7.55
C ALA A 93 19.67 15.25 6.76
N GLY A 94 18.81 15.96 6.03
CA GLY A 94 19.19 17.14 5.25
C GLY A 94 19.71 16.86 3.83
N ASP A 95 19.77 15.60 3.37
CA ASP A 95 20.17 15.28 1.99
C ASP A 95 19.22 15.89 0.95
N LEU A 96 17.95 16.07 1.30
CA LEU A 96 16.95 16.69 0.42
C LEU A 96 16.75 18.19 0.68
N GLY A 97 17.55 18.78 1.58
CA GLY A 97 17.48 20.21 1.91
C GLY A 97 16.06 20.68 2.26
N SER A 98 15.64 21.80 1.66
CA SER A 98 14.28 22.36 1.83
C SER A 98 13.25 21.80 0.85
N ALA A 99 13.63 20.88 -0.05
CA ALA A 99 12.71 20.31 -1.02
C ALA A 99 11.64 19.46 -0.33
N THR A 100 10.41 19.61 -0.77
CA THR A 100 9.24 18.86 -0.31
C THR A 100 8.73 18.00 -1.45
N PHE A 101 8.26 16.80 -1.12
CA PHE A 101 7.75 15.83 -2.09
C PHE A 101 6.39 15.31 -1.64
N GLN A 102 5.52 15.03 -2.60
CA GLN A 102 4.26 14.33 -2.35
C GLN A 102 4.42 12.82 -2.50
N GLU A 103 5.34 12.39 -3.36
CA GLU A 103 5.66 10.98 -3.57
C GLU A 103 7.16 10.79 -3.70
N ILE A 104 7.70 9.81 -2.98
CA ILE A 104 9.11 9.45 -3.03
C ILE A 104 9.23 8.00 -3.47
N HIS A 105 9.98 7.79 -4.55
CA HIS A 105 10.18 6.50 -5.20
C HIS A 105 11.68 6.19 -5.25
N ILE A 106 12.19 5.47 -4.26
CA ILE A 106 13.57 4.99 -4.20
C ILE A 106 13.55 3.48 -4.47
N THR A 107 13.76 3.06 -5.72
CA THR A 107 13.44 1.69 -6.15
C THR A 107 14.57 1.01 -6.92
N ASN A 108 14.60 -0.33 -6.84
CA ASN A 108 15.60 -1.18 -7.50
C ASN A 108 17.06 -0.75 -7.19
N GLY A 109 17.31 -0.36 -5.94
CA GLY A 109 18.56 0.25 -5.52
C GLY A 109 19.38 -0.62 -4.56
N VAL A 110 20.12 0.06 -3.70
CA VAL A 110 20.90 -0.52 -2.60
C VAL A 110 20.64 0.20 -1.28
N LEU A 111 19.46 0.82 -1.15
CA LEU A 111 19.10 1.56 0.06
C LEU A 111 19.02 0.58 1.25
N GLU A 112 19.75 0.91 2.31
CA GLU A 112 19.82 0.15 3.56
C GLU A 112 19.07 0.85 4.68
N ASN A 113 19.08 2.18 4.70
CA ASN A 113 18.46 2.97 5.76
C ASN A 113 17.98 4.34 5.28
N ILE A 114 16.91 4.82 5.92
CA ILE A 114 16.47 6.22 5.91
C ILE A 114 16.64 6.70 7.35
N GLU A 115 17.54 7.65 7.58
CA GLU A 115 17.77 8.20 8.92
C GLU A 115 16.58 9.03 9.41
N ASP A 116 16.41 9.10 10.73
CA ASP A 116 15.43 9.99 11.34
C ASP A 116 15.68 11.45 10.90
N GLY A 117 14.64 12.10 10.38
CA GLY A 117 14.69 13.45 9.84
C GLY A 117 15.18 13.53 8.39
N ALA A 118 15.51 12.42 7.72
CA ALA A 118 15.87 12.42 6.31
C ALA A 118 14.75 12.97 5.42
N LEU A 119 13.48 12.71 5.78
CA LEU A 119 12.32 13.18 5.04
C LEU A 119 11.59 14.34 5.74
N SER A 120 12.24 15.04 6.67
CA SER A 120 11.60 16.04 7.54
C SER A 120 10.89 17.17 6.78
N SER A 121 11.47 17.61 5.67
CA SER A 121 10.90 18.66 4.82
C SER A 121 9.60 18.21 4.14
N SER A 122 9.40 16.89 3.98
CA SER A 122 8.22 16.30 3.34
C SER A 122 7.18 15.76 4.31
N TYR A 123 7.37 15.87 5.64
CA TYR A 123 6.42 15.35 6.63
C TYR A 123 4.98 15.87 6.47
N ALA A 124 4.83 17.12 5.99
CA ALA A 124 3.52 17.75 5.80
C ALA A 124 2.92 17.52 4.39
N THR A 125 3.64 16.86 3.49
CA THR A 125 3.28 16.74 2.06
C THR A 125 3.29 15.32 1.54
N LEU A 126 4.13 14.43 2.07
CA LEU A 126 4.34 13.08 1.57
C LEU A 126 3.10 12.21 1.76
N LYS A 127 2.62 11.65 0.66
CA LYS A 127 1.46 10.76 0.54
C LYS A 127 1.87 9.32 0.24
N LEU A 128 2.95 9.14 -0.53
CA LEU A 128 3.43 7.82 -0.93
C LEU A 128 4.94 7.72 -0.69
N LEU A 129 5.35 6.69 0.05
CA LEU A 129 6.74 6.28 0.18
C LEU A 129 6.91 4.89 -0.41
N ASN A 130 7.59 4.81 -1.55
CA ASN A 130 7.91 3.59 -2.26
C ASN A 130 9.42 3.35 -2.20
N ILE A 131 9.80 2.36 -1.41
CA ILE A 131 11.19 1.94 -1.16
C ILE A 131 11.42 0.49 -1.63
N THR A 132 10.67 0.07 -2.66
CA THR A 132 10.66 -1.31 -3.14
C THR A 132 11.96 -1.77 -3.80
N THR A 133 12.25 -3.06 -3.69
CA THR A 133 13.42 -3.68 -4.34
C THR A 133 14.72 -2.99 -3.89
N ASN A 134 14.95 -2.94 -2.58
CA ASN A 134 16.19 -2.47 -1.97
C ASN A 134 16.75 -3.56 -1.03
N VAL A 135 17.59 -3.17 -0.08
CA VAL A 135 18.21 -4.09 0.89
C VAL A 135 17.91 -3.68 2.34
N MET A 136 16.83 -2.92 2.55
CA MET A 136 16.45 -2.41 3.86
C MET A 136 16.06 -3.55 4.79
N SER A 137 16.54 -3.50 6.03
CA SER A 137 16.17 -4.45 7.08
C SER A 137 15.31 -3.83 8.18
N THR A 138 15.27 -2.50 8.25
CA THR A 138 14.51 -1.74 9.24
C THR A 138 13.99 -0.46 8.63
N ILE A 139 12.91 0.08 9.20
CA ILE A 139 12.46 1.44 8.97
C ILE A 139 12.09 2.04 10.32
N SER A 140 12.46 3.31 10.52
CA SER A 140 12.23 3.97 11.79
C SER A 140 10.76 4.29 12.01
N ALA A 141 10.20 3.85 13.14
CA ALA A 141 8.83 4.14 13.52
C ALA A 141 8.60 5.64 13.75
N SER A 142 9.59 6.35 14.31
CA SER A 142 9.54 7.81 14.50
C SER A 142 9.47 8.55 13.16
N GLU A 143 10.24 8.11 12.16
CA GLU A 143 10.23 8.67 10.82
C GLU A 143 8.84 8.56 10.19
N ILE A 144 8.25 7.35 10.18
CA ILE A 144 6.91 7.12 9.63
C ILE A 144 5.84 7.90 10.41
N SER A 145 5.91 7.90 11.75
CA SER A 145 4.93 8.60 12.59
C SER A 145 4.90 10.12 12.40
N SER A 146 5.99 10.68 11.88
CA SER A 146 6.10 12.12 11.63
C SER A 146 5.41 12.55 10.33
N MET A 147 5.11 11.61 9.42
CA MET A 147 4.50 11.89 8.12
C MET A 147 2.98 12.05 8.26
N GLN A 148 2.52 13.30 8.25
CA GLN A 148 1.14 13.69 8.57
C GLN A 148 0.13 13.42 7.46
N LYS A 149 0.59 12.95 6.30
CA LYS A 149 -0.24 12.67 5.12
C LYS A 149 0.11 11.37 4.42
N LEU A 150 0.98 10.54 5.00
CA LEU A 150 1.41 9.30 4.35
C LEU A 150 0.24 8.31 4.30
N VAL A 151 -0.22 8.02 3.09
CA VAL A 151 -1.32 7.10 2.79
C VAL A 151 -0.79 5.71 2.43
N ILE A 152 0.28 5.67 1.63
CA ILE A 152 0.83 4.43 1.07
C ILE A 152 2.29 4.26 1.50
N LEU A 153 2.58 3.14 2.14
CA LEU A 153 3.94 2.66 2.39
C LEU A 153 4.17 1.35 1.64
N ASP A 154 5.02 1.39 0.62
CA ASP A 154 5.48 0.18 -0.08
C ASP A 154 6.95 -0.08 0.22
N ALA A 155 7.18 -1.10 1.05
CA ALA A 155 8.48 -1.62 1.45
C ALA A 155 8.70 -3.06 0.98
N SER A 156 7.97 -3.50 -0.05
CA SER A 156 8.10 -4.84 -0.60
C SER A 156 9.47 -5.10 -1.25
N HIS A 157 9.85 -6.38 -1.34
CA HIS A 157 11.14 -6.81 -1.89
C HIS A 157 12.35 -6.18 -1.18
N ASN A 158 12.44 -6.36 0.12
CA ASN A 158 13.54 -5.90 0.96
C ASN A 158 14.02 -7.08 1.86
N ASN A 159 14.76 -6.77 2.92
CA ASN A 159 15.33 -7.73 3.86
C ASN A 159 14.75 -7.56 5.28
N PHE A 160 13.48 -7.13 5.41
CA PHE A 160 12.85 -7.00 6.72
C PHE A 160 12.66 -8.38 7.37
N ASN A 161 13.32 -8.61 8.50
CA ASN A 161 13.20 -9.86 9.28
C ASN A 161 12.12 -9.77 10.38
N SER A 162 11.48 -8.61 10.52
CA SER A 162 10.40 -8.36 11.46
C SER A 162 9.53 -7.23 10.92
N PHE A 163 8.22 -7.33 11.13
CA PHE A 163 7.31 -6.24 10.80
C PHE A 163 7.52 -5.07 11.79
N PRO A 164 7.65 -3.81 11.33
CA PRO A 164 7.91 -2.67 12.21
C PRO A 164 6.66 -2.27 13.03
N ASP A 165 6.86 -1.76 14.24
CA ASP A 165 5.78 -1.20 15.05
C ASP A 165 5.39 0.19 14.53
N LEU A 166 4.43 0.23 13.59
CA LEU A 166 4.04 1.45 12.91
C LEU A 166 3.03 2.27 13.73
N THR A 167 3.16 3.58 13.65
CA THR A 167 2.19 4.54 14.18
C THR A 167 1.88 5.55 13.09
N SER A 168 0.61 5.68 12.71
CA SER A 168 0.17 6.69 11.74
C SER A 168 -1.33 6.92 11.83
N ILE A 169 -1.74 8.16 11.61
CA ILE A 169 -3.15 8.57 11.52
C ILE A 169 -3.66 8.63 10.08
N CYS A 170 -2.81 8.38 9.07
CA CYS A 170 -3.14 8.53 7.65
C CYS A 170 -2.87 7.30 6.80
N LEU A 171 -2.11 6.32 7.31
CA LEU A 171 -1.79 5.12 6.53
C LEU A 171 -3.06 4.31 6.21
N GLU A 172 -3.23 4.02 4.93
CA GLU A 172 -4.33 3.22 4.38
C GLU A 172 -3.79 1.91 3.76
N ILE A 173 -2.64 1.97 3.09
CA ILE A 173 -2.08 0.83 2.35
C ILE A 173 -0.67 0.51 2.86
N LEU A 174 -0.49 -0.73 3.31
CA LEU A 174 0.79 -1.29 3.74
C LEU A 174 1.20 -2.44 2.84
N ASN A 175 2.34 -2.31 2.16
CA ASN A 175 2.92 -3.40 1.40
C ASN A 175 4.32 -3.76 1.91
N PHE A 176 4.42 -4.94 2.52
CA PHE A 176 5.67 -5.53 2.99
C PHE A 176 5.93 -6.89 2.34
N GLY A 177 5.26 -7.20 1.22
CA GLY A 177 5.42 -8.46 0.50
C GLY A 177 6.87 -8.77 0.13
N ASN A 178 7.20 -10.05 0.01
CA ASN A 178 8.54 -10.52 -0.37
C ASN A 178 9.64 -10.04 0.60
N ASN A 179 9.35 -10.08 1.91
CA ASN A 179 10.31 -9.86 2.99
C ASN A 179 10.36 -11.08 3.92
N PRO A 180 11.51 -11.48 4.46
CA PRO A 180 11.62 -12.64 5.35
C PRO A 180 11.10 -12.37 6.78
N LEU A 181 9.87 -11.87 6.94
CA LEU A 181 9.32 -11.43 8.23
C LEU A 181 9.16 -12.56 9.24
N GLY A 182 8.79 -13.77 8.77
CA GLY A 182 8.53 -14.94 9.62
C GLY A 182 7.25 -14.86 10.47
N GLY A 183 6.78 -13.66 10.81
CA GLY A 183 5.55 -13.40 11.56
C GLY A 183 5.29 -11.90 11.73
N ILE A 184 4.19 -11.58 12.43
CA ILE A 184 3.78 -10.23 12.79
C ILE A 184 3.56 -10.22 14.30
N SER A 185 4.12 -9.23 15.00
CA SER A 185 3.84 -9.05 16.43
C SER A 185 2.38 -8.61 16.62
N ARG A 186 1.79 -8.91 17.79
CA ARG A 186 0.42 -8.46 18.10
C ARG A 186 0.28 -6.93 18.10
N ASP A 187 1.36 -6.23 18.44
CA ASP A 187 1.32 -4.79 18.69
C ASP A 187 1.71 -3.96 17.46
N ALA A 188 2.27 -4.60 16.43
CA ALA A 188 2.81 -3.93 15.23
C ALA A 188 1.81 -3.05 14.47
N LEU A 189 0.52 -3.42 14.52
CA LEU A 189 -0.54 -2.79 13.73
C LEU A 189 -1.53 -1.99 14.60
N GLN A 190 -1.33 -1.91 15.92
CA GLN A 190 -2.31 -1.30 16.85
C GLN A 190 -2.52 0.19 16.63
N ASN A 191 -1.52 0.90 16.10
CA ASN A 191 -1.53 2.36 15.96
C ASN A 191 -1.68 2.83 14.51
N VAL A 192 -2.21 1.98 13.61
CA VAL A 192 -2.48 2.30 12.19
C VAL A 192 -3.93 1.98 11.82
N LYS A 193 -4.88 2.52 12.60
CA LYS A 193 -6.32 2.18 12.56
C LYS A 193 -7.03 2.43 11.21
N ASN A 194 -6.47 3.29 10.37
CA ASN A 194 -7.03 3.64 9.06
C ASN A 194 -6.60 2.70 7.93
N VAL A 195 -5.77 1.69 8.21
CA VAL A 195 -5.30 0.75 7.19
C VAL A 195 -6.46 -0.07 6.64
N THR A 196 -6.63 0.00 5.32
CA THR A 196 -7.63 -0.72 4.53
C THR A 196 -7.05 -1.95 3.85
N ASP A 197 -5.76 -1.91 3.50
CA ASP A 197 -5.10 -2.93 2.68
C ASP A 197 -3.76 -3.34 3.28
N VAL A 198 -3.63 -4.63 3.59
CA VAL A 198 -2.39 -5.23 4.09
C VAL A 198 -1.88 -6.28 3.09
N GLN A 199 -0.74 -5.99 2.46
CA GLN A 199 -0.08 -6.87 1.50
C GLN A 199 1.17 -7.50 2.13
N LEU A 200 1.08 -8.81 2.42
CA LEU A 200 2.14 -9.63 3.01
C LEU A 200 2.38 -10.94 2.25
N PRO A 201 2.35 -10.97 0.90
CA PRO A 201 2.64 -12.18 0.16
C PRO A 201 4.11 -12.58 0.32
N SER A 202 4.41 -13.87 0.32
CA SER A 202 5.78 -14.39 0.34
C SER A 202 6.62 -13.91 1.53
N CYS A 203 6.00 -13.75 2.70
CA CYS A 203 6.66 -13.22 3.89
C CYS A 203 7.21 -14.28 4.86
N GLN A 204 7.15 -15.55 4.47
CA GLN A 204 7.56 -16.71 5.28
C GLN A 204 6.78 -16.85 6.60
N ILE A 205 5.59 -16.25 6.69
CA ILE A 205 4.76 -16.24 7.89
C ILE A 205 4.27 -17.66 8.17
N ALA A 206 4.67 -18.22 9.30
CA ALA A 206 4.25 -19.58 9.72
C ALA A 206 3.03 -19.56 10.65
N THR A 207 2.87 -18.50 11.44
CA THR A 207 1.82 -18.35 12.43
C THR A 207 1.34 -16.91 12.50
N LEU A 208 0.04 -16.72 12.69
CA LEU A 208 -0.57 -15.43 13.02
C LEU A 208 -1.17 -15.52 14.42
N LEU A 209 -0.91 -14.49 15.23
CA LEU A 209 -1.42 -14.43 16.60
C LEU A 209 -2.86 -13.93 16.61
N GLU A 210 -3.64 -14.39 17.58
CA GLU A 210 -4.94 -13.79 17.89
C GLU A 210 -4.76 -12.30 18.19
N GLY A 211 -5.59 -11.47 17.57
CA GLY A 211 -5.53 -10.01 17.71
C GLY A 211 -4.59 -9.31 16.72
N THR A 212 -3.95 -10.01 15.79
CA THR A 212 -2.98 -9.38 14.85
C THR A 212 -3.61 -8.25 14.02
N PHE A 213 -4.87 -8.41 13.62
CA PHE A 213 -5.57 -7.44 12.76
C PHE A 213 -6.74 -6.72 13.45
N THR A 214 -6.97 -6.95 14.75
CA THR A 214 -8.21 -6.52 15.43
C THR A 214 -8.35 -5.02 15.63
N GLU A 215 -7.24 -4.26 15.60
CA GLU A 215 -7.26 -2.80 15.74
C GLU A 215 -7.40 -2.06 14.40
N LEU A 216 -7.44 -2.80 13.28
CA LEU A 216 -7.59 -2.22 11.95
C LEU A 216 -9.08 -2.04 11.62
N ASP A 217 -9.68 -1.00 12.21
CA ASP A 217 -11.11 -0.72 12.13
C ASP A 217 -11.61 -0.50 10.68
N GLN A 218 -10.72 -0.10 9.78
CA GLN A 218 -11.00 0.14 8.36
C GLN A 218 -10.49 -0.97 7.45
N LEU A 219 -10.06 -2.12 7.96
CA LEU A 219 -9.49 -3.18 7.14
C LEU A 219 -10.52 -3.74 6.16
N HIS A 220 -10.11 -3.93 4.91
CA HIS A 220 -10.91 -4.56 3.86
C HIS A 220 -10.17 -5.75 3.26
N ASN A 221 -8.89 -5.58 2.92
CA ASN A 221 -8.16 -6.58 2.16
C ASN A 221 -6.92 -7.05 2.89
N ILE A 222 -6.79 -8.37 3.02
CA ILE A 222 -5.59 -9.02 3.55
C ILE A 222 -5.06 -9.98 2.50
N ASN A 223 -3.83 -9.76 2.07
CA ASN A 223 -3.11 -10.70 1.21
C ASN A 223 -1.97 -11.37 1.98
N LEU A 224 -2.13 -12.67 2.20
CA LEU A 224 -1.19 -13.56 2.88
C LEU A 224 -0.75 -14.71 1.96
N ASP A 225 -0.80 -14.51 0.65
CA ASP A 225 -0.43 -15.53 -0.34
C ASP A 225 1.02 -15.99 -0.18
N SER A 226 1.29 -17.24 -0.55
CA SER A 226 2.65 -17.81 -0.60
C SER A 226 3.39 -17.73 0.74
N ASN A 227 2.68 -17.91 1.86
CA ASN A 227 3.27 -18.00 3.19
C ASN A 227 3.36 -19.48 3.65
N HIS A 228 3.68 -19.70 4.93
CA HIS A 228 3.86 -21.02 5.52
C HIS A 228 2.74 -21.38 6.51
N LEU A 229 1.57 -20.74 6.39
CA LEU A 229 0.45 -20.96 7.31
C LEU A 229 -0.07 -22.39 7.18
N THR A 230 -0.24 -23.08 8.29
CA THR A 230 -0.81 -24.44 8.35
C THR A 230 -2.24 -24.48 8.87
N THR A 231 -2.62 -23.47 9.65
CA THR A 231 -3.93 -23.35 10.28
C THR A 231 -4.32 -21.89 10.44
N ILE A 232 -5.61 -21.59 10.40
CA ILE A 232 -6.14 -20.27 10.77
C ILE A 232 -7.06 -20.43 11.98
N ASN A 233 -6.69 -19.79 13.09
CA ASN A 233 -7.42 -19.88 14.35
C ASN A 233 -8.48 -18.78 14.47
N THR A 234 -9.47 -18.99 15.34
CA THR A 234 -10.48 -17.99 15.68
C THR A 234 -9.80 -16.71 16.22
N GLY A 235 -10.32 -15.54 15.83
CA GLY A 235 -9.80 -14.23 16.30
C GLY A 235 -8.50 -13.78 15.62
N VAL A 236 -8.01 -14.51 14.61
CA VAL A 236 -6.87 -14.09 13.80
C VAL A 236 -7.31 -13.09 12.73
N ILE A 237 -8.31 -13.44 11.92
CA ILE A 237 -8.89 -12.55 10.90
C ILE A 237 -10.27 -12.12 11.39
N ASP A 238 -10.35 -10.86 11.84
CA ASP A 238 -11.59 -10.21 12.26
C ASP A 238 -11.71 -8.89 11.52
N ILE A 239 -12.44 -8.91 10.41
CA ILE A 239 -12.70 -7.73 9.58
C ILE A 239 -13.94 -7.04 10.15
N VAL A 240 -13.76 -5.83 10.71
CA VAL A 240 -14.87 -5.11 11.36
C VAL A 240 -15.83 -4.54 10.33
N VAL A 241 -15.30 -4.07 9.20
CA VAL A 241 -16.12 -3.54 8.10
C VAL A 241 -16.87 -4.71 7.45
N ALA A 242 -18.14 -4.48 7.14
CA ALA A 242 -19.04 -5.44 6.51
C ALA A 242 -18.72 -5.70 5.02
N SER A 243 -17.45 -5.71 4.66
CA SER A 243 -16.88 -5.89 3.32
C SER A 243 -15.43 -6.29 3.49
N GLY A 244 -14.91 -7.11 2.58
CA GLY A 244 -13.51 -7.49 2.64
C GLY A 244 -13.22 -8.85 2.06
N SER A 245 -11.99 -8.98 1.60
CA SER A 245 -11.46 -10.19 0.98
C SER A 245 -10.17 -10.64 1.65
N VAL A 246 -9.97 -11.95 1.73
CA VAL A 246 -8.75 -12.54 2.27
C VAL A 246 -8.15 -13.51 1.25
N SER A 247 -6.89 -13.26 0.91
CA SER A 247 -6.11 -14.14 0.05
C SER A 247 -5.10 -14.93 0.88
N LEU A 248 -5.20 -16.26 0.80
CA LEU A 248 -4.41 -17.25 1.52
C LEU A 248 -3.87 -18.32 0.55
N ASN A 249 -3.73 -17.98 -0.73
CA ASN A 249 -3.29 -18.93 -1.74
C ASN A 249 -1.88 -19.44 -1.45
N TYR A 250 -1.56 -20.62 -1.94
CA TYR A 250 -0.20 -21.19 -1.90
C TYR A 250 0.38 -21.25 -0.48
N ASN A 251 -0.45 -21.56 0.50
CA ASN A 251 -0.04 -21.85 1.87
C ASN A 251 -0.05 -23.37 2.11
N LYS A 252 -0.01 -23.79 3.38
CA LYS A 252 -0.07 -25.21 3.79
C LYS A 252 -1.30 -25.45 4.67
N ILE A 253 -2.36 -24.68 4.47
CA ILE A 253 -3.52 -24.64 5.38
C ILE A 253 -4.30 -25.95 5.26
N ALA A 254 -4.31 -26.72 6.35
CA ALA A 254 -5.07 -27.97 6.45
C ALA A 254 -6.41 -27.80 7.18
N SER A 255 -6.54 -26.77 8.02
CA SER A 255 -7.76 -26.50 8.77
C SER A 255 -7.94 -25.01 9.09
N ILE A 256 -9.18 -24.56 9.10
CA ILE A 256 -9.59 -23.21 9.50
C ILE A 256 -10.67 -23.37 10.57
N ALA A 257 -10.50 -22.71 11.71
CA ALA A 257 -11.43 -22.82 12.82
C ALA A 257 -12.75 -22.08 12.51
N PRO A 258 -13.92 -22.57 13.00
CA PRO A 258 -15.16 -21.83 12.93
C PRO A 258 -15.01 -20.42 13.52
N GLY A 259 -15.56 -19.42 12.82
CA GLY A 259 -15.43 -18.00 13.21
C GLY A 259 -14.06 -17.36 12.98
N ALA A 260 -13.10 -18.07 12.37
CA ALA A 260 -11.77 -17.53 12.09
C ALA A 260 -11.71 -16.50 10.95
N LEU A 261 -12.74 -16.45 10.10
CA LEU A 261 -12.89 -15.50 8.99
C LEU A 261 -14.03 -14.51 9.25
N LYS A 262 -14.09 -13.98 10.47
CA LYS A 262 -15.18 -13.11 10.88
C LYS A 262 -15.14 -11.82 10.06
N GLY A 263 -16.31 -11.42 9.53
CA GLY A 263 -16.47 -10.19 8.77
C GLY A 263 -16.14 -10.26 7.28
N VAL A 264 -15.45 -11.31 6.81
CA VAL A 264 -15.21 -11.53 5.39
C VAL A 264 -16.55 -11.71 4.66
N ARG A 265 -16.80 -10.93 3.60
CA ARG A 265 -18.06 -10.96 2.85
C ARG A 265 -17.89 -11.13 1.35
N ASP A 266 -16.73 -10.77 0.82
CA ASP A 266 -16.51 -10.77 -0.64
C ASP A 266 -15.87 -12.10 -1.05
N GLU A 267 -14.55 -12.20 -0.97
CA GLU A 267 -13.81 -13.32 -1.54
C GLU A 267 -12.83 -13.93 -0.54
N VAL A 268 -12.78 -15.27 -0.53
CA VAL A 268 -11.78 -16.05 0.19
C VAL A 268 -11.01 -16.87 -0.83
N TRP A 269 -9.73 -16.58 -1.01
CA TRP A 269 -8.85 -17.38 -1.86
C TRP A 269 -7.98 -18.32 -1.03
N LEU A 270 -8.11 -19.60 -1.29
CA LEU A 270 -7.43 -20.70 -0.62
C LEU A 270 -6.81 -21.68 -1.62
N LYS A 271 -6.49 -21.18 -2.82
CA LYS A 271 -5.93 -21.99 -3.91
C LYS A 271 -4.64 -22.67 -3.45
N ASN A 272 -4.42 -23.92 -3.87
CA ASN A 272 -3.23 -24.70 -3.58
C ASN A 272 -2.87 -24.73 -2.08
N ASN A 273 -3.80 -25.23 -1.27
CA ASN A 273 -3.63 -25.50 0.16
C ASN A 273 -3.83 -27.00 0.46
N GLN A 274 -4.03 -27.37 1.72
CA GLN A 274 -4.14 -28.77 2.18
C GLN A 274 -5.52 -29.08 2.77
N LEU A 275 -6.57 -28.34 2.38
CA LEU A 275 -7.92 -28.55 2.89
C LEU A 275 -8.48 -29.89 2.39
N ILE A 276 -8.90 -30.74 3.32
CA ILE A 276 -9.53 -32.02 3.02
C ILE A 276 -11.05 -31.93 3.13
N VAL A 277 -11.60 -31.03 3.95
CA VAL A 277 -13.04 -30.92 4.21
C VAL A 277 -13.48 -29.47 4.14
N LEU A 278 -14.62 -29.22 3.50
CA LEU A 278 -15.36 -27.96 3.62
C LEU A 278 -16.27 -28.05 4.86
N ASP A 279 -15.73 -27.61 6.00
CA ASP A 279 -16.44 -27.60 7.27
C ASP A 279 -17.71 -26.73 7.21
N GLU A 280 -18.87 -27.34 7.46
CA GLU A 280 -20.16 -26.66 7.38
C GLU A 280 -20.30 -25.52 8.39
N GLN A 281 -19.75 -25.65 9.60
CA GLN A 281 -19.84 -24.63 10.65
C GLN A 281 -19.04 -23.37 10.29
N LEU A 282 -17.95 -23.53 9.54
CA LEU A 282 -17.17 -22.42 9.01
C LEU A 282 -17.83 -21.77 7.79
N TRP A 283 -18.18 -22.57 6.78
CA TRP A 283 -18.49 -22.04 5.45
C TRP A 283 -19.97 -21.68 5.25
N ARG A 284 -20.90 -22.39 5.89
CA ARG A 284 -22.34 -22.12 5.73
C ARG A 284 -22.70 -20.66 6.06
N PRO A 285 -22.24 -20.06 7.18
CA PRO A 285 -22.54 -18.66 7.48
C PRO A 285 -21.95 -17.67 6.46
N LEU A 286 -20.75 -17.96 5.93
CA LEU A 286 -20.09 -17.13 4.93
C LEU A 286 -20.84 -17.15 3.58
N PHE A 287 -21.22 -18.35 3.12
CA PHE A 287 -21.99 -18.49 1.87
C PHE A 287 -23.37 -17.85 1.95
N GLN A 288 -24.03 -17.93 3.13
CA GLN A 288 -25.29 -17.22 3.38
C GLN A 288 -25.15 -15.70 3.29
N ASN A 289 -23.98 -15.17 3.65
CA ASN A 289 -23.68 -13.73 3.56
C ASN A 289 -23.13 -13.30 2.19
N GLY A 290 -22.99 -14.23 1.24
CA GLY A 290 -22.61 -13.93 -0.13
C GLY A 290 -21.15 -14.15 -0.47
N THR A 291 -20.33 -14.64 0.47
CA THR A 291 -18.91 -14.88 0.26
C THR A 291 -18.65 -15.95 -0.79
N THR A 292 -17.68 -15.69 -1.66
CA THR A 292 -17.20 -16.63 -2.68
C THR A 292 -15.89 -17.28 -2.23
N LEU A 293 -15.78 -18.59 -2.36
CA LEU A 293 -14.61 -19.39 -2.01
C LEU A 293 -13.91 -19.92 -3.27
N TYR A 294 -12.65 -19.56 -3.45
CA TYR A 294 -11.76 -20.16 -4.45
C TYR A 294 -10.81 -21.15 -3.76
N ALA A 295 -11.06 -22.45 -3.89
CA ALA A 295 -10.31 -23.51 -3.20
C ALA A 295 -9.71 -24.56 -4.15
N GLU A 296 -9.44 -24.18 -5.40
CA GLU A 296 -8.79 -25.07 -6.37
C GLU A 296 -7.39 -25.52 -5.91
N GLY A 297 -6.99 -26.73 -6.31
CA GLY A 297 -5.73 -27.34 -5.84
C GLY A 297 -5.72 -27.83 -4.39
N ASN A 298 -6.88 -27.98 -3.73
CA ASN A 298 -6.99 -28.62 -2.41
C ASN A 298 -7.42 -30.10 -2.53
N PRO A 299 -6.95 -31.00 -1.65
CA PRO A 299 -7.32 -32.42 -1.66
C PRO A 299 -8.71 -32.66 -1.01
N LEU A 300 -9.76 -32.00 -1.50
CA LEU A 300 -11.11 -32.04 -0.91
C LEU A 300 -11.76 -33.44 -1.03
N SER A 301 -12.24 -33.96 0.09
CA SER A 301 -13.01 -35.19 0.18
C SER A 301 -14.47 -34.94 -0.18
N CYS A 302 -14.92 -35.51 -1.29
CA CYS A 302 -16.29 -35.42 -1.77
C CYS A 302 -17.13 -36.65 -1.40
N ASN A 303 -17.11 -37.04 -0.12
CA ASN A 303 -18.09 -37.98 0.43
C ASN A 303 -19.26 -37.19 1.06
N CYS A 304 -20.07 -37.79 1.94
CA CYS A 304 -21.19 -37.10 2.57
C CYS A 304 -20.83 -35.81 3.35
N SER A 305 -19.54 -35.57 3.67
CA SER A 305 -19.10 -34.31 4.30
C SER A 305 -19.34 -33.06 3.46
N ILE A 306 -19.48 -33.17 2.14
CA ILE A 306 -19.79 -32.03 1.25
C ILE A 306 -21.26 -31.97 0.81
N ALA A 307 -22.09 -32.92 1.26
CA ALA A 307 -23.49 -33.00 0.84
C ALA A 307 -24.24 -31.67 1.06
N TRP A 308 -23.95 -30.96 2.15
CA TRP A 308 -24.57 -29.68 2.48
C TRP A 308 -24.32 -28.57 1.42
N VAL A 309 -23.22 -28.66 0.66
CA VAL A 309 -22.93 -27.76 -0.48
C VAL A 309 -23.61 -28.28 -1.73
N VAL A 310 -23.41 -29.56 -2.07
CA VAL A 310 -23.90 -30.16 -3.33
C VAL A 310 -25.43 -30.11 -3.42
N LEU A 311 -26.11 -30.30 -2.29
CA LEU A 311 -27.57 -30.27 -2.21
C LEU A 311 -28.16 -28.84 -2.21
N GLN A 312 -27.32 -27.79 -2.15
CA GLN A 312 -27.77 -26.40 -2.22
C GLN A 312 -27.17 -25.67 -3.43
N GLU A 313 -27.99 -25.44 -4.44
CA GLU A 313 -27.58 -24.78 -5.69
C GLU A 313 -26.96 -23.40 -5.48
N THR A 314 -27.54 -22.63 -4.55
CA THR A 314 -27.01 -21.30 -4.19
C THR A 314 -25.60 -21.37 -3.60
N PHE A 315 -25.24 -22.47 -2.93
CA PHE A 315 -23.90 -22.65 -2.36
C PHE A 315 -22.89 -23.16 -3.37
N ILE A 316 -23.30 -23.98 -4.35
CA ILE A 316 -22.43 -24.35 -5.46
C ILE A 316 -21.92 -23.11 -6.20
N HIS A 317 -22.78 -22.11 -6.44
CA HIS A 317 -22.38 -20.85 -7.08
C HIS A 317 -21.47 -19.96 -6.23
N ARG A 318 -21.26 -20.28 -4.95
CA ARG A 318 -20.28 -19.62 -4.09
C ARG A 318 -18.91 -20.28 -4.15
N LEU A 319 -18.77 -21.42 -4.82
CA LEU A 319 -17.47 -22.00 -5.11
C LEU A 319 -16.95 -21.47 -6.45
N GLY A 320 -15.65 -21.23 -6.54
CA GLY A 320 -14.99 -20.98 -7.82
C GLY A 320 -15.19 -22.13 -8.81
N ASP A 321 -15.11 -21.82 -10.10
CA ASP A 321 -15.46 -22.76 -11.17
C ASP A 321 -14.63 -24.05 -11.20
N ASP A 322 -13.38 -23.96 -10.76
CA ASP A 322 -12.40 -25.04 -10.84
C ASP A 322 -12.21 -25.80 -9.52
N VAL A 323 -13.09 -25.61 -8.52
CA VAL A 323 -12.97 -26.33 -7.25
C VAL A 323 -13.34 -27.81 -7.47
N ALA A 324 -12.35 -28.67 -7.24
CA ALA A 324 -12.42 -30.11 -7.49
C ALA A 324 -12.23 -30.94 -6.22
N CYS A 325 -12.75 -32.16 -6.26
CA CYS A 325 -12.47 -33.23 -5.33
C CYS A 325 -11.02 -33.72 -5.48
N ALA A 326 -10.50 -34.44 -4.49
CA ALA A 326 -9.16 -35.02 -4.49
C ALA A 326 -8.91 -35.99 -5.67
N ASP A 327 -9.97 -36.55 -6.26
CA ASP A 327 -9.90 -37.41 -7.45
C ASP A 327 -10.02 -36.65 -8.79
N GLY A 328 -10.09 -35.31 -8.75
CA GLY A 328 -10.14 -34.44 -9.92
C GLY A 328 -11.54 -34.14 -10.44
N ARG A 329 -12.61 -34.73 -9.88
CA ARG A 329 -13.99 -34.37 -10.28
C ARG A 329 -14.34 -32.97 -9.79
N LEU A 330 -14.91 -32.13 -10.65
CA LEU A 330 -15.38 -30.80 -10.25
C LEU A 330 -16.60 -30.93 -9.32
N ILE A 331 -16.63 -30.15 -8.24
CA ILE A 331 -17.72 -30.23 -7.25
C ILE A 331 -19.06 -29.82 -7.88
N ARG A 332 -19.05 -28.86 -8.80
CA ARG A 332 -20.24 -28.41 -9.52
C ARG A 332 -20.86 -29.48 -10.44
N ASP A 333 -20.07 -30.49 -10.82
CA ASP A 333 -20.48 -31.57 -11.72
C ASP A 333 -20.91 -32.84 -10.96
N LEU A 334 -20.92 -32.80 -9.62
CA LEU A 334 -21.33 -33.93 -8.80
C LEU A 334 -22.84 -34.20 -8.91
N ASP A 335 -23.21 -35.48 -9.04
CA ASP A 335 -24.60 -35.91 -9.15
C ASP A 335 -25.36 -35.73 -7.84
N ARG A 336 -26.35 -34.82 -7.83
CA ARG A 336 -27.14 -34.49 -6.63
C ARG A 336 -27.96 -35.68 -6.14
N ASP A 337 -28.49 -36.51 -7.02
CA ASP A 337 -29.38 -37.63 -6.65
C ASP A 337 -28.61 -38.66 -5.82
N THR A 338 -27.35 -38.95 -6.19
CA THR A 338 -26.45 -39.80 -5.40
C THR A 338 -26.27 -39.28 -3.96
N TYR A 339 -26.16 -37.96 -3.75
CA TYR A 339 -26.03 -37.40 -2.39
C TYR A 339 -27.34 -37.45 -1.61
N VAL A 340 -28.50 -37.33 -2.27
CA VAL A 340 -29.81 -37.50 -1.63
C VAL A 340 -29.99 -38.95 -1.15
N GLU A 341 -29.61 -39.93 -1.96
CA GLU A 341 -29.79 -41.35 -1.62
C GLU A 341 -28.81 -41.84 -0.54
N LEU A 342 -27.56 -41.38 -0.57
CA LEU A 342 -26.49 -41.95 0.27
C LEU A 342 -26.17 -41.15 1.53
N CYS A 343 -26.58 -39.88 1.63
CA CYS A 343 -26.14 -38.97 2.69
C CYS A 343 -27.26 -38.31 3.52
N ILE A 344 -28.53 -38.52 3.15
CA ILE A 344 -29.71 -38.02 3.88
C ILE A 344 -30.47 -39.20 4.49
#